data_AF-A0AAE1EIQ6-F1
#
_entry.id   AF-A0AAE1EIQ6-F1
#
_cell.length_a   1.000
_cell.length_b   1.000
_cell.length_c   1.000
_cell.angle_alpha   90.00
_cell.angle_beta   90.00
_cell.angle_gamma   90.00
#
_symmetry.space_group_name_H-M   'P 1'
#
loop_
_entity.id
_entity.type
_entity.pdbx_description
1 polymer ?
#
loop_
_entity_poly.entity_id
_entity_poly.type
_entity_poly.pdbx_seq_one_letter_code
_entity_poly.pdbx_strand_id
1 'polypeptide(L)' 'MEALNRLHQTVLRAHKVNPHLKFEVFIHKVDGLSDDIKFETQRDIHQRANDKLSNSGMEQIHLSFYLRTL' A
#
# COMPACT_ATOMS: atom_id res chain seq x y z
N MET A 1 -4.96 -11.26 2.93
CA MET A 1 -5.48 -10.40 1.82
C MET A 1 -6.43 -9.30 2.26
N GLU A 2 -7.12 -9.42 3.39
CA GLU A 2 -8.13 -8.46 3.84
C GLU A 2 -7.59 -7.02 3.99
N ALA A 3 -6.39 -6.84 4.56
CA ALA A 3 -5.78 -5.53 4.72
C ALA A 3 -5.60 -4.78 3.39
N LEU A 4 -5.11 -5.46 2.34
CA LEU A 4 -4.95 -4.88 1.01
C LEU A 4 -6.30 -4.53 0.36
N ASN A 5 -7.34 -5.33 0.61
CA ASN A 5 -8.70 -5.01 0.15
C ASN A 5 -9.23 -3.73 0.83
N ARG A 6 -9.04 -3.62 2.14
CA ARG A 6 -9.45 -2.44 2.91
C ARG A 6 -8.67 -1.20 2.49
N LEU A 7 -7.35 -1.31 2.30
CA LEU A 7 -6.51 -0.24 1.76
C LEU A 7 -7.07 0.26 0.43
N HIS A 8 -7.30 -0.64 -0.52
CA HIS A 8 -7.82 -0.30 -1.84
C HIS A 8 -9.16 0.45 -1.75
N GLN A 9 -10.14 -0.09 -1.00
CA GLN A 9 -11.44 0.57 -0.82
C GLN A 9 -11.34 1.95 -0.18
N THR A 10 -10.48 2.12 0.81
CA THR A 10 -10.26 3.41 1.48
C THR A 10 -9.64 4.43 0.52
N VAL A 11 -8.60 4.04 -0.22
CA VAL A 11 -7.91 4.91 -1.19
C VAL A 11 -8.88 5.37 -2.28
N LEU A 12 -9.67 4.47 -2.86
CA LEU A 12 -10.64 4.84 -3.90
C LEU A 12 -11.67 5.85 -3.40
N ARG A 13 -12.21 5.63 -2.20
CA ARG A 13 -13.20 6.54 -1.60
C ARG A 13 -12.59 7.90 -1.31
N ALA A 14 -11.40 7.94 -0.72
CA ALA A 14 -10.71 9.18 -0.39
C ALA A 14 -10.32 9.98 -1.64
N HIS A 15 -9.76 9.31 -2.65
CA HIS A 15 -9.34 9.95 -3.90
C HIS A 15 -10.54 10.52 -4.68
N LYS A 16 -11.71 9.85 -4.64
CA LYS A 16 -12.95 10.38 -5.25
C LYS A 16 -13.40 11.70 -4.62
N VAL A 17 -13.11 11.90 -3.32
CA VAL A 17 -13.45 13.13 -2.60
C VAL A 17 -12.40 14.22 -2.84
N ASN A 18 -11.11 13.86 -2.79
CA ASN A 18 -10.01 14.78 -3.05
C ASN A 18 -8.87 14.07 -3.79
N PRO A 19 -8.73 14.30 -5.11
CA PRO A 19 -7.64 13.72 -5.92
C PRO A 19 -6.23 14.16 -5.52
N HIS A 20 -6.08 15.24 -4.76
CA HIS A 20 -4.77 15.77 -4.34
C HIS A 20 -4.24 15.14 -3.04
N LEU A 21 -4.97 14.18 -2.46
CA LEU A 21 -4.51 13.47 -1.28
C LEU A 21 -3.25 12.66 -1.58
N LYS A 22 -2.30 12.74 -0.65
CA LYS A 22 -1.14 11.85 -0.61
C LYS A 22 -1.49 10.60 0.19
N PHE A 23 -1.12 9.44 -0.33
CA PHE A 23 -1.36 8.16 0.32
C PHE A 23 -0.03 7.54 0.76
N GLU A 24 0.16 7.47 2.07
CA GLU A 24 1.35 6.89 2.70
C GLU A 24 0.94 5.61 3.45
N VAL A 25 1.63 4.51 3.16
CA VAL A 25 1.33 3.17 3.67
C VAL A 25 2.47 2.72 4.58
N PHE A 26 2.16 2.52 5.85
CA PHE A 26 3.09 1.95 6.82
C PHE A 26 2.93 0.43 6.88
N ILE A 27 3.98 -0.30 6.48
CA ILE A 27 4.10 -1.73 6.68
C ILE A 27 4.70 -1.92 8.07
N HIS A 28 3.88 -2.44 8.97
CA HIS A 28 4.16 -2.44 10.41
C HIS A 28 4.56 -3.81 10.95
N LYS A 29 5.08 -3.84 12.20
CA LYS A 29 5.54 -5.06 12.92
C LYS A 29 6.63 -5.84 12.18
N VAL A 30 7.66 -5.13 11.73
CA VAL A 30 8.78 -5.71 10.97
C VAL A 30 10.01 -6.03 11.83
N ASP A 31 9.89 -5.86 13.15
CA ASP A 31 10.93 -6.08 14.16
C ASP A 31 11.47 -7.51 14.23
N GLY A 32 10.63 -8.52 13.95
CA GLY A 32 11.02 -9.93 13.96
C GLY A 32 11.51 -10.48 12.61
N LEU A 33 11.60 -9.65 11.57
CA LEU A 33 11.94 -10.09 10.21
C LEU A 33 13.41 -9.80 9.89
N SER A 34 14.06 -10.71 9.14
CA SER A 34 15.35 -10.40 8.52
C SER A 34 15.19 -9.34 7.43
N ASP A 35 16.27 -8.66 7.07
CA ASP A 35 16.22 -7.59 6.07
C ASP A 35 15.81 -8.10 4.68
N ASP A 36 16.21 -9.32 4.30
CA ASP A 36 15.73 -9.96 3.07
C ASP A 36 14.21 -10.17 3.10
N ILE A 37 13.68 -10.67 4.23
CA ILE A 37 12.24 -10.88 4.39
C ILE A 37 11.49 -9.55 4.38
N LYS A 38 12.05 -8.50 4.99
CA LYS A 38 11.49 -7.14 4.93
C LYS A 38 11.40 -6.63 3.50
N PHE A 39 12.48 -6.77 2.73
CA PHE A 39 12.53 -6.34 1.34
C PHE A 39 11.52 -7.10 0.47
N GLU A 40 11.46 -8.42 0.61
CA GLU A 40 10.49 -9.25 -0.13
C GLU A 40 9.05 -8.91 0.25
N THR A 41 8.78 -8.73 1.55
CA THR A 41 7.45 -8.35 2.04
C THR A 41 7.03 -6.99 1.51
N GLN A 42 7.93 -6.00 1.53
CA GLN A 42 7.67 -4.67 0.99
C GLN A 42 7.40 -4.74 -0.51
N ARG A 43 8.19 -5.50 -1.27
CA ARG A 43 8.01 -5.68 -2.71
C ARG A 43 6.67 -6.34 -3.03
N ASP A 44 6.30 -7.41 -2.32
CA ASP A 44 5.03 -8.11 -2.53
C ASP A 44 3.82 -7.21 -2.23
N ILE A 45 3.85 -6.48 -1.11
CA ILE A 45 2.79 -5.54 -0.74
C ILE A 45 2.69 -4.41 -1.76
N HIS A 46 3.82 -3.83 -2.16
CA HIS A 46 3.88 -2.76 -3.16
C HIS A 46 3.26 -3.22 -4.48
N GLN A 47 3.70 -4.37 -5.00
CA GLN A 47 3.21 -4.92 -6.26
C GLN A 47 1.70 -5.17 -6.18
N ARG A 48 1.22 -5.93 -5.19
CA ARG A 48 -0.21 -6.28 -5.08
C ARG A 48 -1.12 -5.08 -4.87
N ALA A 49 -0.66 -4.05 -4.15
CA ALA A 49 -1.43 -2.83 -3.95
C ALA A 49 -1.58 -2.04 -5.26
N ASN A 50 -0.50 -1.88 -6.01
CA ASN A 50 -0.51 -1.18 -7.31
C ASN A 50 -1.28 -1.97 -8.38
N ASP A 51 -1.12 -3.30 -8.44
CA ASP A 51 -1.87 -4.15 -9.36
C ASP A 51 -3.38 -3.99 -9.16
N LYS A 52 -3.84 -3.87 -7.90
CA LYS A 52 -5.27 -3.62 -7.60
C LYS A 52 -5.76 -2.25 -8.06
N LEU A 53 -4.91 -1.23 -7.97
CA LEU A 53 -5.24 0.09 -8.49
C LEU A 53 -5.30 0.09 -10.02
N SER A 54 -4.32 -0.51 -10.69
CA SER A 54 -4.30 -0.63 -12.16
C SER A 54 -5.50 -1.44 -12.67
N ASN A 55 -5.82 -2.58 -12.04
CA ASN A 55 -7.01 -3.38 -12.37
C ASN A 55 -8.34 -2.60 -12.20
N SER A 56 -8.34 -1.51 -11.44
CA SER A 56 -9.50 -0.64 -11.24
C SER A 56 -9.44 0.65 -12.08
N GLY A 57 -8.46 0.79 -12.97
CA GLY A 57 -8.25 1.97 -13.80
C GLY A 57 -7.75 3.20 -13.03
N MET A 58 -7.06 3.00 -11.90
CA MET A 58 -6.67 4.07 -10.96
C MET A 58 -5.15 4.26 -10.92
N GLU A 59 -4.51 4.20 -12.08
CA GLU A 59 -3.04 4.26 -12.25
C GLU A 59 -2.45 5.62 -11.86
N GLN A 60 -3.26 6.67 -11.83
CA GLN A 60 -2.84 8.00 -11.38
C GLN A 60 -2.62 8.10 -9.87
N ILE A 61 -3.10 7.13 -9.09
CA ILE A 61 -2.97 7.16 -7.63
C ILE A 61 -1.60 6.62 -7.22
N HIS A 62 -0.77 7.48 -6.65
CA HIS A 62 0.54 7.10 -6.14
C HIS A 62 0.46 6.68 -4.66
N LEU A 63 0.99 5.50 -4.35
CA LEU A 63 1.14 4.99 -2.98
C LEU A 63 2.62 4.98 -2.59
N SER A 64 2.98 5.64 -1.49
CA SER A 64 4.33 5.58 -0.93
C SER A 64 4.37 4.60 0.24
N PHE A 65 5.36 3.70 0.29
CA PHE A 65 5.44 2.63 1.29
C PHE A 65 6.64 2.80 2.20
N TYR A 66 6.42 2.59 3.49
CA TYR A 66 7.45 2.73 4.52
C TYR A 66 7.39 1.53 5.47
N LEU A 67 8.55 0.94 5.74
CA LEU A 67 8.71 -0.02 6.83
C LEU A 67 8.78 0.76 8.14
N ARG A 68 7.96 0.40 9.13
CA ARG A 68 7.96 1.04 10.46
C ARG A 68 7.85 0.00 11.56
N THR A 69 8.72 0.11 12.56
CA THR A 69 8.58 -0.55 13.87
C THR A 69 8.06 0.47 14.88
N LEU A 70 7.26 0.03 15.87
CA LEU A 70 6.80 0.88 16.98
C LEU A 70 7.98 1.32 17.87
#